data_AF-B7RM35-F1
#
_entry.id   AF-B7RM35-F1
#
_cell.length_a   1.000
_cell.length_b   1.000
_cell.length_c   1.000
_cell.angle_alpha   90.00
_cell.angle_beta   90.00
_cell.angle_gamma   90.00
#
_symmetry.space_group_name_H-M   'P 1'
#
loop_
_entity.id
_entity.type
_entity.pdbx_description
1 polymer ?
#
loop_
_entity_poly.entity_id
_entity_poly.type
_entity_poly.pdbx_seq_one_letter_code
_entity_poly.pdbx_strand_id
1 'polypeptide(L)' 'MREPIERCQVTNTNPITGLRDTATLDILSSQFGHRNFGVYAEVITTGDIALGDTAKVI' A
#
# COMPACT_ATOMS: atom_id res chain seq x y z
N MET A 1 10.56 -1.59 -10.38
CA MET A 1 10.05 -0.97 -9.13
C MET A 1 10.73 0.37 -9.00
N ARG A 2 9.98 1.48 -9.01
CA ARG A 2 10.60 2.81 -8.96
C ARG A 2 10.95 3.18 -7.51
N GLU A 3 9.95 3.24 -6.64
CA GLU A 3 10.12 3.71 -5.26
C GLU A 3 9.09 3.05 -4.31
N PRO A 4 9.42 2.84 -3.02
CA PRO A 4 8.45 2.48 -2.00
C PRO A 4 7.46 3.64 -1.76
N ILE A 5 6.21 3.32 -1.41
CA ILE A 5 5.18 4.33 -1.10
C ILE A 5 5.04 4.53 0.40
N GLU A 6 5.18 5.77 0.86
CA GLU A 6 4.78 6.15 2.22
C GLU A 6 3.27 6.34 2.33
N ARG A 7 2.68 5.86 3.44
CA ARG A 7 1.25 6.08 3.70
C ARG A 7 0.97 7.49 4.21
N CYS A 8 -0.13 8.05 3.74
CA CYS A 8 -0.71 9.27 4.27
C CYS A 8 -1.79 8.97 5.33
N GLN A 9 -2.29 10.00 6.01
CA GLN A 9 -3.25 9.86 7.10
C GLN A 9 -4.59 9.20 6.68
N VAL A 10 -4.91 9.10 5.39
CA VAL A 10 -6.18 8.50 4.93
C VAL A 10 -6.34 7.07 5.44
N THR A 11 -5.25 6.31 5.56
CA THR A 11 -5.27 4.92 6.07
C THR A 11 -5.59 4.79 7.56
N ASN A 12 -5.73 5.89 8.28
CA ASN A 12 -6.20 5.85 9.66
C ASN A 12 -7.73 5.71 9.73
N THR A 13 -8.43 5.84 8.61
CA THR A 13 -9.90 5.87 8.52
C THR A 13 -10.46 4.47 8.35
N ASN A 14 -11.38 4.08 9.21
CA ASN A 14 -12.15 2.86 9.08
C ASN A 14 -13.08 2.95 7.88
N PRO A 15 -13.02 1.99 6.93
CA PRO A 15 -13.83 2.05 5.71
C PRO A 15 -15.33 1.81 5.94
N ILE A 16 -15.73 1.26 7.09
CA ILE A 16 -17.15 0.99 7.44
C ILE A 16 -17.76 2.20 8.15
N THR A 17 -17.06 2.78 9.13
CA THR A 17 -17.61 3.84 9.99
C THR A 17 -17.23 5.26 9.55
N GLY A 18 -16.16 5.41 8.75
CA GLY A 18 -15.61 6.71 8.36
C GLY A 18 -14.83 7.43 9.46
N LEU A 19 -14.66 6.81 10.63
CA LEU A 19 -13.92 7.40 11.74
C LEU A 19 -12.42 7.09 11.64
N ARG A 20 -11.59 8.01 12.14
CA ARG A 20 -10.15 7.80 12.29
C ARG A 20 -9.86 7.04 13.59
N ASP A 21 -10.09 5.74 13.59
CA ASP A 21 -10.03 4.91 14.79
C ASP A 21 -8.74 4.09 14.93
N THR A 22 -7.85 4.13 13.93
CA THR A 22 -6.58 3.40 13.94
C THR A 22 -5.42 4.34 13.61
N ALA A 23 -4.41 4.40 14.47
CA ALA A 23 -3.20 5.21 14.26
C ALA A 23 -2.19 4.50 13.34
N THR A 24 -2.62 4.13 12.13
CA THR A 24 -1.87 3.30 11.18
C THR A 24 -0.45 3.84 10.91
N LEU A 25 -0.28 5.16 10.79
CA LEU A 25 1.04 5.75 10.57
C LEU A 25 1.98 5.62 11.77
N ASP A 26 1.46 5.77 12.99
CA ASP A 26 2.26 5.66 14.21
C ASP A 26 2.66 4.20 14.46
N ILE A 27 1.77 3.26 14.14
CA ILE A 27 2.07 1.82 14.15
C ILE A 27 3.20 1.52 13.17
N LEU A 28 3.09 2.00 11.92
CA LEU A 28 4.14 1.79 10.91
C LEU A 28 5.49 2.37 11.37
N SER A 29 5.50 3.62 11.83
CA SER A 29 6.72 4.27 12.31
C SER A 29 7.32 3.60 13.54
N SER A 30 6.51 3.21 14.54
CA SER A 30 7.00 2.63 15.80
C SER A 30 7.45 1.18 15.67
N GLN A 31 6.78 0.37 14.85
CA GLN A 31 7.08 -1.06 14.71
C GLN A 31 8.11 -1.35 13.61
N PHE A 32 8.15 -0.53 12.56
CA PHE A 32 8.99 -0.78 11.38
C PHE A 32 10.02 0.34 11.10
N GLY A 33 9.99 1.44 11.86
CA GLY A 33 10.91 2.57 11.68
C GLY A 33 10.64 3.43 10.44
N HIS A 34 9.57 3.15 9.69
CA HIS A 34 9.21 3.85 8.46
C HIS A 34 7.70 3.80 8.19
N ARG A 35 7.21 4.61 7.23
CA ARG A 35 5.79 4.58 6.79
C ARG A 35 5.57 3.89 5.45
N ASN A 36 6.59 3.21 4.94
CA ASN A 36 6.51 2.48 3.69
C ASN A 36 5.51 1.33 3.79
N PHE A 37 4.49 1.34 2.95
CA PHE A 37 3.51 0.25 2.85
C PHE A 37 2.89 0.19 1.44
N GLY A 38 3.61 -0.49 0.55
CA GLY A 38 3.27 -0.66 -0.87
C GLY A 38 4.42 -0.23 -1.79
N VAL A 39 4.18 -0.32 -3.10
CA VAL A 39 5.15 0.05 -4.13
C VAL A 39 4.44 0.73 -5.29
N TYR A 40 5.11 1.68 -5.95
CA TYR A 40 4.66 2.16 -7.26
C TYR A 40 5.16 1.23 -8.37
N ALA A 41 4.26 0.90 -9.28
CA ALA A 41 4.54 0.14 -10.49
C ALA A 41 4.03 0.91 -11.72
N GLU A 42 4.64 0.62 -12.86
CA GLU A 42 4.25 1.18 -14.15
C GLU A 42 3.98 0.06 -15.14
N VAL A 43 3.09 0.31 -16.09
CA VAL A 43 2.80 -0.62 -17.18
C VAL A 43 3.89 -0.47 -18.25
N ILE A 44 4.78 -1.45 -18.34
CA ILE A 44 5.83 -1.53 -19.38
C ILE A 44 5.38 -2.34 -20.61
N THR A 45 4.32 -3.13 -20.46
CA THR A 45 3.72 -3.95 -21.52
C THR A 45 2.24 -4.08 -21.22
N THR A 46 1.39 -3.81 -22.22
CA THR A 46 -0.06 -3.92 -22.11
C THR A 46 -0.53 -5.37 -22.15
N GLY A 47 -1.64 -5.67 -21.49
CA GLY A 47 -2.27 -6.99 -21.50
C GLY A 47 -3.42 -7.03 -20.50
N ASP A 48 -4.14 -8.15 -20.50
CA ASP A 48 -5.20 -8.41 -19.53
C ASP A 48 -4.63 -8.97 -18.23
N ILE A 49 -5.29 -8.67 -17.10
CA ILE A 49 -5.01 -9.24 -15.79
C ILE A 49 -6.32 -9.73 -15.17
N ALA A 50 -6.28 -10.88 -14.52
CA ALA A 50 -7.43 -11.50 -13.89
C ALA A 50 -7.08 -12.04 -12.49
N LEU A 51 -8.12 -12.24 -11.67
CA LEU A 51 -7.96 -12.92 -10.38
C LEU A 51 -7.48 -14.36 -10.62
N GLY A 52 -6.42 -14.75 -9.92
CA GLY A 52 -5.79 -16.06 -10.06
C GLY A 52 -4.55 -16.07 -10.96
N ASP A 53 -4.25 -14.98 -11.67
CA ASP A 53 -3.01 -14.88 -12.45
C ASP A 53 -1.77 -14.95 -11.54
N THR A 54 -0.72 -15.61 -12.03
CA THR A 54 0.55 -15.70 -11.30
C THR A 54 1.37 -14.43 -11.48
N ALA A 55 1.63 -13.71 -10.39
CA ALA A 55 2.63 -12.66 -10.35
C ALA A 55 4.03 -13.28 -10.20
N LYS A 56 4.95 -12.94 -11.11
CA LYS A 56 6.34 -13.38 -11.07
C LYS A 56 7.27 -12.18 -10.92
N VAL A 57 8.20 -12.26 -9.98
CA VAL A 57 9.34 -11.33 -9.92
C VAL A 57 10.32 -11.73 -11.01
N ILE A 58 10.63 -10.77 -11.89
CA ILE A 58 11.56 -10.93 -13.01
C ILE A 58 12.91 -10.28 -12.70
#